data_AF-A2FWP0-F1
#
_entry.id   AF-A2FWP0-F1
#
_cell.length_a   1.000
_cell.length_b   1.000
_cell.length_c   1.000
_cell.angle_alpha   90.00
_cell.angle_beta   90.00
_cell.angle_gamma   90.00
#
_symmetry.space_group_name_H-M   'P 1'
#
loop_
_entity.id
_entity.type
_entity.pdbx_description
1 polymer ?
#
loop_
_entity_poly.entity_id
_entity_poly.type
_entity_poly.pdbx_seq_one_letter_code
_entity_poly.pdbx_strand_id
1 'polypeptide(L)'
;MSTKGISDQAVDRLEESGYLMNVRSEMKAEIMKCLVEMENQGELPPHLRIKRFTPTTDEDANALAYIAEFMKFHGLEHSLECLKAETNGEILQIRSGSNMSELATAIASHDASGNGPNPLLADYK
;
A
#
# COMPACT_ATOMS: atom_id res chain seq x y z
N MET A 1 -3.89 -3.12 -42.87
CA MET A 1 -4.07 -3.74 -41.53
C MET A 1 -4.01 -2.61 -40.52
N SER A 2 -5.14 -2.23 -39.92
CA SER A 2 -5.22 -1.17 -38.91
C SER A 2 -5.61 -1.84 -37.60
N THR A 3 -4.65 -1.94 -36.68
CA THR A 3 -4.89 -2.27 -35.27
C THR A 3 -5.66 -1.11 -34.66
N LYS A 4 -6.99 -1.17 -34.75
CA LYS A 4 -7.89 -0.20 -34.12
C LYS A 4 -7.70 -0.28 -32.61
N GLY A 5 -7.40 0.86 -32.03
CA GLY A 5 -7.24 1.06 -30.60
C GLY A 5 -8.46 0.57 -29.82
N ILE A 6 -8.19 0.18 -28.58
CA ILE A 6 -9.19 -0.11 -27.56
C ILE A 6 -10.19 1.06 -27.54
N SER A 7 -11.50 0.79 -27.58
CA SER A 7 -12.49 1.87 -27.56
C SER A 7 -12.42 2.60 -26.22
N ASP A 8 -12.54 3.93 -26.24
CA ASP A 8 -12.45 4.76 -25.01
C ASP A 8 -13.46 4.30 -23.94
N GLN A 9 -14.65 3.84 -24.34
CA GLN A 9 -15.64 3.23 -23.43
C GLN A 9 -15.20 1.94 -22.74
N ALA A 10 -14.25 1.19 -23.30
CA ALA A 10 -13.68 0.02 -22.66
C ALA A 10 -12.61 0.43 -21.65
N VAL A 11 -11.86 1.51 -21.91
CA VAL A 11 -10.90 2.09 -20.97
C VAL A 11 -11.64 2.63 -19.74
N ASP A 12 -12.69 3.42 -19.92
CA ASP A 12 -13.48 3.97 -18.81
C ASP A 12 -14.05 2.88 -17.90
N ARG A 13 -14.55 1.79 -18.48
CA ARG A 13 -15.05 0.63 -17.71
C ARG A 13 -13.94 -0.10 -16.94
N LEU A 14 -12.73 -0.16 -17.50
CA LEU A 14 -11.57 -0.75 -16.84
C LEU A 14 -11.00 0.15 -15.73
N GLU A 15 -11.18 1.47 -15.85
CA GLU A 15 -10.87 2.43 -14.79
C GLU A 15 -11.91 2.39 -13.66
N GLU A 16 -13.21 2.39 -13.98
CA GLU A 16 -14.30 2.31 -13.00
C GLU A 16 -14.28 1.00 -12.19
N SER A 17 -13.89 -0.11 -12.82
CA SER A 17 -13.73 -1.39 -12.13
C SER A 17 -12.47 -1.49 -11.27
N GLY A 18 -11.57 -0.49 -11.33
CA GLY A 18 -10.29 -0.51 -10.63
C GLY A 18 -9.27 -1.51 -11.20
N TYR A 19 -9.58 -2.19 -12.31
CA TYR A 19 -8.74 -3.24 -12.89
C TYR A 19 -7.35 -2.72 -13.27
N LEU A 20 -7.29 -1.57 -13.97
CA LEU A 20 -6.01 -0.96 -14.35
C LEU A 20 -5.19 -0.49 -13.14
N MET A 21 -5.86 -0.09 -12.06
CA MET A 21 -5.19 0.28 -10.81
C MET A 21 -4.62 -0.95 -10.12
N ASN A 22 -5.34 -2.06 -10.11
CA ASN A 22 -4.86 -3.32 -9.57
C ASN A 22 -3.61 -3.83 -10.32
N VAL A 23 -3.68 -3.91 -11.66
CA VAL A 23 -2.53 -4.32 -12.49
C VAL A 23 -1.31 -3.43 -12.24
N ARG A 24 -1.50 -2.11 -12.16
CA ARG A 24 -0.41 -1.17 -11.86
C ARG A 24 0.19 -1.40 -10.48
N SER A 25 -0.64 -1.70 -9.48
CA SER A 25 -0.18 -1.97 -8.12
C SER A 25 0.61 -3.27 -8.04
N GLU A 26 0.16 -4.31 -8.74
CA GLU A 26 0.85 -5.59 -8.86
C GLU A 26 2.22 -5.41 -9.55
N MET A 27 2.24 -4.74 -10.71
CA MET A 27 3.48 -4.44 -11.42
C MET A 27 4.47 -3.65 -10.56
N LYS A 28 4.00 -2.65 -9.81
CA LYS A 28 4.86 -1.87 -8.91
C LYS A 28 5.45 -2.76 -7.82
N ALA A 29 4.64 -3.62 -7.20
CA ALA A 29 5.12 -4.53 -6.16
C ALA A 29 6.19 -5.49 -6.70
N GLU A 30 5.99 -6.07 -7.88
CA GLU A 30 6.98 -6.96 -8.51
C GLU A 30 8.29 -6.24 -8.86
N ILE A 31 8.21 -5.00 -9.40
CA ILE A 31 9.40 -4.18 -9.64
C ILE A 31 10.15 -3.93 -8.33
N MET A 32 9.43 -3.59 -7.25
CA MET A 32 10.05 -3.35 -5.94
C MET A 32 10.75 -4.59 -5.40
N LYS A 33 10.12 -5.77 -5.48
CA LYS A 33 10.75 -7.05 -5.09
C LYS A 33 12.04 -7.30 -5.85
N CYS A 34 11.99 -7.17 -7.18
CA CYS A 34 13.16 -7.38 -8.03
C CYS A 34 14.30 -6.41 -7.66
N LEU A 35 13.99 -5.13 -7.44
CA LEU A 35 14.98 -4.15 -7.02
C LEU A 35 15.60 -4.47 -5.65
N VAL A 36 14.80 -4.95 -4.69
CA VAL A 36 15.30 -5.41 -3.37
C VAL A 36 16.24 -6.60 -3.54
N GLU A 37 15.86 -7.59 -4.36
CA GLU A 37 16.70 -8.78 -4.63
C GLU A 37 18.02 -8.41 -5.28
N MET A 38 17.99 -7.58 -6.33
CA MET A 38 19.20 -7.11 -7.01
C MET A 38 20.10 -6.28 -6.07
N GLU A 39 19.53 -5.48 -5.18
CA GLU A 39 20.30 -4.75 -4.17
C GLU A 39 20.95 -5.69 -3.16
N ASN A 40 20.23 -6.70 -2.68
CA ASN A 40 20.75 -7.73 -1.78
C ASN A 40 21.89 -8.56 -2.40
N GLN A 41 21.85 -8.75 -3.72
CA GLN A 41 22.91 -9.42 -4.49
C GLN A 41 24.07 -8.49 -4.84
N GLY A 42 23.98 -7.19 -4.53
CA GLY A 42 25.01 -6.20 -4.86
C GLY A 42 25.05 -5.82 -6.34
N GLU A 43 24.04 -6.17 -7.11
CA GLU A 43 23.95 -5.92 -8.56
C GLU A 43 23.40 -4.52 -8.88
N LEU A 44 22.86 -3.83 -7.88
CA LEU A 44 22.24 -2.53 -8.06
C LEU A 44 23.24 -1.36 -7.89
N PRO A 45 23.39 -0.49 -8.91
CA PRO A 45 24.19 0.72 -8.78
C PRO A 45 23.73 1.61 -7.61
N PRO A 46 24.63 2.35 -6.93
CA PRO A 46 24.27 3.15 -5.76
C PRO A 46 23.15 4.17 -5.99
N HIS A 47 23.04 4.71 -7.21
CA HIS A 47 22.04 5.71 -7.58
C HIS A 47 20.65 5.12 -7.89
N LEU A 48 20.55 3.80 -8.05
CA LEU A 48 19.28 3.08 -8.25
C LEU A 48 18.78 2.42 -6.97
N ARG A 49 19.55 2.47 -5.87
CA ARG A 49 19.18 1.85 -4.59
C ARG A 49 17.85 2.38 -4.11
N ILE A 50 17.05 1.47 -3.56
CA ILE A 50 15.75 1.84 -3.01
C ILE A 50 15.99 2.77 -1.83
N LYS A 51 15.40 3.96 -1.90
CA LYS A 51 15.42 4.90 -0.79
C LYS A 51 14.51 4.36 0.31
N ARG A 52 15.11 3.85 1.37
CA ARG A 52 14.37 3.32 2.52
C ARG A 52 14.24 4.35 3.63
N PHE A 53 13.04 4.49 4.17
CA PHE A 53 12.78 5.23 5.38
C PHE A 53 13.19 4.38 6.59
N THR A 54 13.99 4.92 7.49
CA THR A 54 14.31 4.27 8.76
C THR A 54 13.50 4.98 9.86
N PRO A 55 12.58 4.30 10.55
CA PRO A 55 11.91 4.90 11.70
C PRO A 55 12.95 5.22 12.78
N THR A 56 12.96 6.45 13.25
CA THR A 56 13.94 6.93 14.24
C THR A 56 13.34 7.14 15.62
N THR A 57 12.02 7.21 15.70
CA THR A 57 11.25 7.39 16.92
C THR A 57 10.25 6.26 17.10
N ASP A 58 9.80 6.05 18.34
CA ASP A 58 8.72 5.10 18.65
C ASP A 58 7.40 5.51 17.96
N GLU A 59 7.18 6.81 17.78
CA GLU A 59 6.02 7.33 17.06
C GLU A 59 6.05 6.95 15.57
N ASP A 60 7.20 7.09 14.90
CA ASP A 60 7.39 6.64 13.51
C ASP A 60 7.11 5.14 13.37
N ALA A 61 7.64 4.34 14.30
CA ALA A 61 7.46 2.90 14.30
C ALA A 61 5.99 2.50 14.48
N ASN A 62 5.28 3.17 15.39
CA ASN A 62 3.85 2.97 15.62
C ASN A 62 3.02 3.41 14.40
N ALA A 63 3.35 4.55 13.77
CA ALA A 63 2.67 5.01 12.57
C ALA A 63 2.80 4.01 11.42
N LEU A 64 4.00 3.49 11.17
CA LEU A 64 4.23 2.45 10.16
C LEU A 64 3.42 1.18 10.46
N ALA A 65 3.33 0.80 11.74
CA ALA A 65 2.57 -0.34 12.18
C ALA A 65 1.05 -0.17 11.92
N TYR A 66 0.49 1.03 12.17
CA TYR A 66 -0.91 1.34 11.88
C TYR A 66 -1.20 1.36 10.38
N ILE A 67 -0.30 1.92 9.57
CA ILE A 67 -0.42 1.93 8.10
C ILE A 67 -0.41 0.50 7.56
N ALA A 68 0.52 -0.33 8.02
CA ALA A 68 0.60 -1.73 7.60
C ALA A 68 -0.65 -2.53 8.02
N GLU A 69 -1.19 -2.25 9.21
CA GLU A 69 -2.43 -2.84 9.66
C GLU A 69 -3.64 -2.44 8.81
N PHE A 70 -3.76 -1.15 8.47
CA PHE A 70 -4.78 -0.64 7.56
C PHE A 70 -4.71 -1.35 6.20
N MET A 71 -3.51 -1.44 5.62
CA MET A 71 -3.30 -2.13 4.34
C MET A 71 -3.71 -3.60 4.41
N LYS A 72 -3.35 -4.30 5.49
CA LYS A 72 -3.74 -5.70 5.70
C LYS A 72 -5.25 -5.85 5.85
N PHE A 73 -5.91 -4.94 6.56
CA PHE A 73 -7.36 -4.97 6.77
C PHE A 73 -8.15 -4.84 5.46
N HIS A 74 -7.70 -3.95 4.57
CA HIS A 74 -8.34 -3.72 3.27
C HIS A 74 -7.84 -4.66 2.15
N GLY A 75 -7.01 -5.66 2.47
CA GLY A 75 -6.47 -6.60 1.46
C GLY A 75 -5.52 -5.95 0.45
N LEU A 76 -4.85 -4.85 0.83
CA LEU A 76 -3.93 -4.10 -0.01
C LEU A 76 -2.52 -4.73 -0.01
N GLU A 77 -2.44 -6.00 -0.39
CA GLU A 77 -1.21 -6.81 -0.28
C GLU A 77 -0.03 -6.23 -1.05
N HIS A 78 -0.27 -5.76 -2.28
CA HIS A 78 0.76 -5.12 -3.11
C HIS A 78 1.30 -3.81 -2.51
N SER A 79 0.42 -3.04 -1.86
CA SER A 79 0.82 -1.79 -1.21
C SER A 79 1.63 -2.06 0.06
N LEU A 80 1.25 -3.09 0.82
CA LEU A 80 2.00 -3.54 1.99
C LEU A 80 3.40 -4.04 1.61
N GLU A 81 3.52 -4.74 0.49
CA GLU A 81 4.82 -5.19 -0.02
C GLU A 81 5.73 -4.02 -0.41
N CYS A 82 5.17 -3.01 -1.08
CA CYS A 82 5.90 -1.78 -1.37
C CYS A 82 6.36 -1.08 -0.09
N LEU A 83 5.47 -0.97 0.92
CA LEU A 83 5.79 -0.35 2.20
C LEU A 83 6.99 -1.04 2.87
N LYS A 84 6.99 -2.38 2.91
CA LYS A 84 8.11 -3.15 3.47
C LYS A 84 9.42 -2.91 2.71
N ALA A 85 9.36 -2.86 1.38
CA ALA A 85 10.55 -2.61 0.55
C ALA A 85 11.11 -1.19 0.75
N GLU A 86 10.24 -0.22 1.04
CA GLU A 86 10.55 1.20 1.24
C GLU A 86 10.89 1.55 2.70
N THR A 87 10.86 0.61 3.63
CA THR A 87 11.23 0.83 5.04
C THR A 87 12.39 -0.04 5.48
N ASN A 88 13.27 0.50 6.32
CA ASN A 88 14.29 -0.28 7.02
C ASN A 88 13.75 -0.76 8.37
N GLY A 89 14.15 -1.97 8.77
CA GLY A 89 13.73 -2.58 10.03
C GLY A 89 12.43 -3.38 9.90
N GLU A 90 12.04 -4.04 10.99
CA GLU A 90 10.78 -4.77 11.03
C GLU A 90 9.62 -3.81 11.30
N ILE A 91 8.60 -3.86 10.43
CA ILE A 91 7.33 -3.19 10.72
C ILE A 91 6.69 -3.93 11.88
N LEU A 92 6.52 -3.22 13.01
CA LEU A 92 5.93 -3.79 14.21
C LEU A 92 4.56 -4.37 13.89
N GLN A 93 4.37 -5.64 14.26
CA GLN A 93 3.04 -6.24 14.17
C GLN A 93 2.24 -5.79 15.38
N ILE A 94 1.24 -4.94 15.16
CA ILE A 94 0.28 -4.56 16.21
C ILE A 94 -0.50 -5.79 16.71
N ARG A 95 -0.53 -6.91 15.95
CA ARG A 95 -1.21 -8.16 16.34
C ARG A 95 -0.38 -9.42 16.17
N SER A 96 -0.52 -10.33 17.14
CA SER A 96 -0.40 -11.79 16.98
C SER A 96 -1.72 -12.44 17.43
N GLY A 97 -2.66 -12.76 16.53
CA GLY A 97 -3.91 -13.47 16.90
C GLY A 97 -5.16 -13.22 16.03
N SER A 98 -6.28 -13.88 16.41
CA SER A 98 -7.55 -13.99 15.66
C SER A 98 -8.59 -12.88 15.89
N ASN A 99 -8.26 -11.82 16.62
CA ASN A 99 -9.22 -10.75 16.95
C ASN A 99 -9.10 -9.56 15.96
N MET A 100 -10.23 -8.94 15.58
CA MET A 100 -10.25 -7.66 14.85
C MET A 100 -9.53 -6.57 15.66
N SER A 101 -8.70 -5.71 15.04
CA SER A 101 -8.00 -4.60 15.70
C SER A 101 -8.97 -3.54 16.15
N GLU A 102 -8.57 -2.77 17.15
CA GLU A 102 -9.22 -1.51 17.51
C GLU A 102 -9.32 -0.56 16.31
N LEU A 103 -8.31 -0.49 15.44
CA LEU A 103 -8.36 0.28 14.19
C LEU A 103 -9.34 -0.33 13.19
N ALA A 104 -9.31 -1.65 12.98
CA ALA A 104 -10.27 -2.33 12.10
C ALA A 104 -11.72 -2.19 12.62
N THR A 105 -11.90 -2.18 13.94
CA THR A 105 -13.18 -1.98 14.62
C THR A 105 -13.61 -0.51 14.53
N ALA A 106 -12.68 0.43 14.68
CA ALA A 106 -12.92 1.86 14.48
C ALA A 106 -13.32 2.16 13.02
N ILE A 107 -12.65 1.55 12.04
CA ILE A 107 -12.99 1.68 10.62
C ILE A 107 -14.36 1.04 10.35
N ALA A 108 -14.59 -0.19 10.80
CA ALA A 108 -15.86 -0.89 10.57
C ALA A 108 -17.05 -0.19 11.25
N SER A 109 -16.85 0.36 12.45
CA SER A 109 -17.87 1.15 13.16
C SER A 109 -18.13 2.50 12.50
N HIS A 110 -17.09 3.13 11.94
CA HIS A 110 -17.23 4.35 11.13
C HIS A 110 -18.06 4.08 9.87
N ASP A 111 -17.73 3.03 9.11
CA ASP A 111 -18.45 2.64 7.88
C ASP A 111 -19.91 2.22 8.14
N ALA A 112 -20.18 1.58 9.28
CA ALA A 112 -21.53 1.19 9.69
C ALA A 112 -22.41 2.37 10.14
N SER A 113 -21.81 3.52 10.49
CA SER A 113 -22.52 4.67 11.07
C SER A 113 -23.10 5.67 10.04
N GLY A 114 -22.82 5.48 8.75
CA GLY A 114 -23.52 6.16 7.65
C GLY A 114 -23.42 7.69 7.58
N ASN A 115 -22.50 8.35 8.30
CA ASN A 115 -22.42 9.81 8.36
C ASN A 115 -20.99 10.36 8.15
N GLY A 116 -20.82 11.12 7.07
CA GLY A 116 -19.83 12.21 6.98
C GLY A 116 -18.43 11.86 6.43
N PRO A 117 -17.70 12.87 5.91
CA PRO A 117 -16.36 12.68 5.39
C PRO A 117 -15.42 12.23 6.52
N ASN A 118 -14.52 11.30 6.18
CA ASN A 118 -13.55 10.71 7.09
C ASN A 118 -12.85 11.80 7.94
N PRO A 119 -12.93 11.76 9.28
CA PRO A 119 -12.32 12.77 10.14
C PRO A 119 -10.79 12.82 10.00
N LEU A 120 -10.15 11.75 9.52
CA LEU A 120 -8.71 11.75 9.20
C LEU A 120 -8.34 12.55 7.93
N LEU A 121 -9.34 12.90 7.12
CA LEU A 121 -9.19 13.69 5.89
C LEU A 121 -9.81 15.09 6.00
N ALA A 122 -10.49 15.40 7.12
CA ALA A 122 -11.21 16.65 7.29
C ALA A 122 -10.30 17.87 7.49
N ASP A 123 -9.05 17.65 7.90
CA ASP A 123 -8.09 18.72 8.22
C ASP A 123 -7.14 19.10 7.08
N TYR A 124 -7.28 18.50 5.89
CA TYR A 124 -6.58 18.98 4.68
C TYR A 124 -7.40 20.09 4.01
N LYS A 125 -7.27 21.31 4.52
CA LYS A 125 -7.62 22.56 3.83
C LYS A 125 -6.49 23.58 3.92
#